data_AF-A0AAE3FT76-F1
#
_entry.id   AF-A0AAE3FT76-F1
#
_cell.length_a   1.000
_cell.length_b   1.000
_cell.length_c   1.000
_cell.angle_alpha   90.00
_cell.angle_beta   90.00
_cell.angle_gamma   90.00
#
_symmetry.space_group_name_H-M   'P 1'
#
loop_
_entity.id
_entity.type
_entity.pdbx_description
1 polymer ?
#
loop_
_entity_poly.entity_id
_entity_poly.type
_entity_poly.pdbx_seq_one_letter_code
_entity_poly.pdbx_strand_id
1 'polypeptide(L)'
;MPSRDTIAHVFAVVVAFLLLFAATAQDIGTESLTEPASLALFVVFYGLIFGGSHLYLALRGEDGMVPVESRWRFVGALGTVLALGVLIALAGGQTIGSISVQSVGLTLAALVGLIYLVLEARAGYRGTYSET
;
A
#
# COMPACT_ATOMS: atom_id res chain seq x y z
N MET A 1 27.66 -4.76 1.56
CA MET A 1 26.81 -4.90 0.36
C MET A 1 25.37 -4.64 0.77
N PRO A 2 24.52 -3.98 -0.05
CA PRO A 2 23.13 -3.73 0.32
C PRO A 2 22.36 -5.04 0.53
N SER A 3 21.39 -5.03 1.45
CA SER A 3 20.53 -6.20 1.70
C SER A 3 19.62 -6.49 0.50
N ARG A 4 19.13 -7.73 0.38
CA ARG A 4 18.17 -8.10 -0.67
C ARG A 4 16.89 -7.27 -0.59
N ASP A 5 16.41 -6.98 0.62
CA ASP A 5 15.28 -6.07 0.87
C ASP A 5 15.53 -4.68 0.29
N THR A 6 16.73 -4.11 0.54
CA THR A 6 17.12 -2.82 -0.02
C THR A 6 17.14 -2.86 -1.54
N ILE A 7 17.72 -3.90 -2.14
CA ILE A 7 17.77 -4.05 -3.60
C ILE A 7 16.36 -4.14 -4.19
N ALA A 8 15.48 -4.96 -3.61
CA ALA A 8 14.11 -5.12 -4.08
C ALA A 8 13.32 -3.80 -3.97
N HIS A 9 13.51 -3.05 -2.89
CA HIS A 9 12.85 -1.76 -2.71
C HIS A 9 13.36 -0.71 -3.70
N VAL A 10 14.68 -0.60 -3.88
CA VAL A 10 15.27 0.30 -4.88
C VAL A 10 14.72 -0.01 -6.28
N PHE A 11 14.64 -1.30 -6.64
CA PHE A 11 14.07 -1.71 -7.92
C PHE A 11 12.60 -1.30 -8.06
N ALA A 12 11.77 -1.56 -7.03
CA ALA A 12 10.36 -1.17 -7.03
C ALA A 12 10.17 0.35 -7.18
N VAL A 13 10.98 1.14 -6.48
CA VAL A 13 10.97 2.62 -6.56
C VAL A 13 11.38 3.09 -7.96
N VAL A 14 12.46 2.54 -8.52
CA VAL A 14 12.90 2.88 -9.87
C VAL A 14 11.81 2.57 -10.90
N VAL A 15 11.18 1.39 -10.83
CA VAL A 15 10.07 1.03 -11.71
C VAL A 15 8.88 1.99 -11.54
N ALA A 16 8.52 2.36 -10.31
CA ALA A 16 7.45 3.33 -10.05
C ALA A 16 7.70 4.68 -10.73
N PHE A 17 8.92 5.21 -10.60
CA PHE A 17 9.29 6.48 -11.24
C PHE A 17 9.41 6.39 -12.75
N LEU A 18 9.88 5.27 -13.31
CA LEU A 18 9.89 5.06 -14.76
C LEU A 18 8.46 5.04 -15.34
N LEU A 19 7.53 4.37 -14.66
CA LEU A 19 6.12 4.36 -15.06
C LEU A 19 5.50 5.75 -14.94
N LEU A 20 5.76 6.48 -13.86
CA LEU A 20 5.30 7.85 -13.69
C LEU A 20 5.84 8.76 -14.79
N PHE A 21 7.14 8.70 -15.08
CA PHE A 21 7.77 9.47 -16.14
C PHE A 21 7.17 9.15 -17.51
N ALA A 22 6.97 7.87 -17.82
CA ALA A 22 6.35 7.44 -19.07
C ALA A 22 4.90 7.94 -19.19
N ALA A 23 4.12 7.87 -18.10
CA ALA A 23 2.75 8.37 -18.07
C ALA A 23 2.71 9.89 -18.31
N THR A 24 3.55 10.66 -17.61
CA THR A 24 3.67 12.12 -17.81
C THR A 24 4.14 12.47 -19.23
N ALA A 25 5.10 11.74 -19.79
CA ALA A 25 5.58 11.98 -21.16
C ALA A 25 4.54 11.70 -22.24
N GLN A 26 3.47 10.98 -21.91
CA GLN A 26 2.36 10.65 -22.82
C GLN A 26 1.06 11.35 -22.40
N ASP A 27 1.10 12.25 -21.42
CA ASP A 27 -0.06 12.93 -20.85
C ASP A 27 -1.17 11.98 -20.34
N ILE A 28 -0.76 10.83 -19.79
CA ILE A 28 -1.67 9.81 -19.26
C ILE A 28 -1.87 10.03 -17.77
N GLY A 29 -3.11 10.32 -17.36
CA GLY A 29 -3.51 10.28 -15.96
C GLY A 29 -2.84 11.33 -15.07
N THR A 30 -2.51 12.50 -15.63
CA THR A 30 -1.89 13.62 -14.88
C THR A 30 -2.84 14.81 -14.63
N GLU A 31 -4.05 14.77 -15.19
CA GLU A 31 -4.96 15.93 -15.18
C GLU A 31 -5.82 16.02 -13.91
N SER A 32 -6.49 14.93 -13.50
CA SER A 32 -7.39 14.95 -12.33
C SER A 32 -7.47 13.59 -11.63
N LEU A 33 -7.46 13.61 -10.29
CA LEU A 33 -7.60 12.42 -9.42
C LEU A 33 -8.99 11.76 -9.46
N THR A 34 -9.95 12.31 -10.22
CA THR A 34 -11.24 11.67 -10.45
C THR A 34 -11.27 10.83 -11.72
N GLU A 35 -10.25 10.96 -12.59
CA GLU A 35 -10.18 10.19 -13.83
C GLU A 35 -9.65 8.78 -13.61
N PRO A 36 -10.17 7.77 -14.34
CA PRO A 36 -9.72 6.39 -14.20
C PRO A 36 -8.22 6.21 -14.41
N ALA A 37 -7.63 6.92 -15.38
CA ALA A 37 -6.20 6.83 -15.68
C ALA A 37 -5.34 7.37 -14.52
N SER A 38 -5.70 8.52 -13.96
CA SER A 38 -4.98 9.12 -12.83
C SER A 38 -5.11 8.28 -11.55
N LEU A 39 -6.29 7.69 -11.32
CA LEU A 39 -6.50 6.77 -10.20
C LEU A 39 -5.68 5.50 -10.34
N ALA A 40 -5.64 4.92 -11.55
CA ALA A 40 -4.80 3.76 -11.82
C ALA A 40 -3.32 4.09 -11.62
N LEU A 41 -2.86 5.24 -12.14
CA LEU A 41 -1.48 5.71 -11.95
C LEU A 41 -1.16 5.91 -10.47
N PHE A 42 -2.05 6.56 -9.71
CA PHE A 42 -1.92 6.72 -8.26
C PHE A 42 -1.76 5.38 -7.54
N VAL A 43 -2.66 4.43 -7.80
CA VAL A 43 -2.65 3.11 -7.14
C VAL A 43 -1.39 2.34 -7.49
N VAL A 44 -0.98 2.32 -8.76
CA VAL A 44 0.23 1.63 -9.20
C VAL A 44 1.47 2.28 -8.61
N PHE A 45 1.58 3.60 -8.66
CA PHE A 45 2.73 4.33 -8.15
C PHE A 45 2.91 4.11 -6.65
N TYR A 46 1.89 4.39 -5.84
CA TYR A 46 1.98 4.22 -4.39
C TYR A 46 2.03 2.75 -3.97
N GLY A 47 1.37 1.85 -4.71
CA GLY A 47 1.48 0.41 -4.51
C GLY A 47 2.90 -0.10 -4.70
N LEU A 48 3.60 0.36 -5.73
CA LEU A 48 5.01 0.02 -5.97
C LEU A 48 5.95 0.64 -4.94
N ILE A 49 5.80 1.93 -4.66
CA ILE A 49 6.65 2.66 -3.70
C ILE A 49 6.58 2.01 -2.32
N PHE A 50 5.39 1.77 -1.79
CA PHE A 50 5.23 1.24 -0.43
C PHE A 50 5.26 -0.28 -0.38
N GLY A 51 4.63 -0.96 -1.34
CA GLY A 51 4.37 -2.40 -1.29
C GLY A 51 5.18 -3.26 -2.25
N GLY A 52 5.86 -2.69 -3.24
CA GLY A 52 6.47 -3.46 -4.33
C GLY A 52 7.49 -4.49 -3.86
N SER A 53 8.40 -4.10 -2.95
CA SER A 53 9.37 -5.02 -2.35
C SER A 53 8.71 -6.07 -1.47
N HIS A 54 7.70 -5.69 -0.67
CA HIS A 54 6.97 -6.61 0.19
C HIS A 54 6.24 -7.67 -0.62
N LEU A 55 5.52 -7.27 -1.67
CA LEU A 55 4.83 -8.18 -2.58
C LEU A 55 5.81 -9.11 -3.29
N TYR A 56 6.90 -8.57 -3.84
CA TYR A 56 7.92 -9.37 -4.53
C TYR A 56 8.52 -10.43 -3.60
N LEU A 57 8.94 -10.05 -2.40
CA LEU A 57 9.59 -10.96 -1.44
C LEU A 57 8.59 -11.94 -0.82
N ALA A 58 7.33 -11.53 -0.61
CA ALA A 58 6.27 -12.42 -0.14
C ALA A 58 5.94 -13.51 -1.17
N LEU A 59 5.87 -13.15 -2.45
CA LEU A 59 5.65 -14.11 -3.55
C LEU A 59 6.82 -15.09 -3.71
N ARG A 60 8.04 -14.67 -3.38
CA ARG A 60 9.22 -15.54 -3.38
C ARG A 60 9.26 -16.50 -2.19
N GLY A 61 8.45 -16.29 -1.17
CA GLY A 61 8.47 -17.10 0.05
C GLY A 61 9.77 -16.96 0.84
N GLU A 62 10.47 -15.83 0.70
CA GLU A 62 11.76 -15.63 1.35
C GLU A 62 11.61 -14.94 2.70
N ASP A 63 11.93 -15.67 3.77
CA ASP A 63 12.09 -15.11 5.12
C ASP A 63 13.48 -14.44 5.20
N GLY A 64 13.46 -13.11 5.11
CA GLY A 64 14.65 -12.26 5.30
C GLY A 64 14.62 -11.62 6.69
N MET A 65 14.91 -10.32 6.78
CA MET A 65 14.71 -9.57 8.04
C MET A 65 13.23 -9.42 8.42
N VAL A 66 12.33 -9.55 7.44
CA VAL A 66 10.88 -9.47 7.62
C VAL A 66 10.27 -10.82 7.22
N PRO A 67 9.51 -11.48 8.11
CA PRO A 67 8.83 -12.73 7.78
C PRO A 67 7.83 -12.57 6.63
N VAL A 68 7.68 -13.60 5.80
CA VAL A 68 6.74 -13.64 4.66
C VAL A 68 5.31 -13.30 5.08
N GLU A 69 4.87 -13.81 6.23
CA GLU A 69 3.52 -13.52 6.74
C GLU A 69 3.33 -12.02 7.06
N SER A 70 4.34 -11.37 7.64
CA SER A 70 4.33 -9.93 7.90
C SER A 70 4.25 -9.11 6.61
N ARG A 71 4.94 -9.57 5.56
CA ARG A 71 4.85 -8.95 4.23
C ARG A 71 3.45 -9.05 3.65
N TRP A 72 2.80 -10.21 3.75
CA TRP A 72 1.42 -10.37 3.29
C TRP A 72 0.43 -9.52 4.08
N ARG A 73 0.60 -9.41 5.40
CA ARG A 73 -0.23 -8.51 6.23
C ARG A 73 -0.06 -7.05 5.81
N PHE A 74 1.18 -6.61 5.56
CA PHE A 74 1.45 -5.26 5.08
C PHE A 74 0.84 -5.01 3.69
N VAL A 75 1.01 -5.94 2.74
CA VAL A 75 0.43 -5.83 1.39
C VAL A 75 -1.10 -5.78 1.44
N GLY A 76 -1.73 -6.60 2.29
CA GLY A 76 -3.18 -6.59 2.49
C GLY A 76 -3.69 -5.27 3.08
N ALA A 77 -2.99 -4.74 4.09
CA ALA A 77 -3.32 -3.45 4.70
C ALA A 77 -3.17 -2.29 3.69
N LEU A 78 -2.02 -2.24 2.98
CA LEU A 78 -1.77 -1.24 1.94
C LEU A 78 -2.81 -1.32 0.81
N GLY A 79 -3.10 -2.52 0.30
CA GLY A 79 -4.09 -2.74 -0.74
C GLY A 79 -5.47 -2.24 -0.32
N THR A 80 -5.86 -2.49 0.94
CA THR A 80 -7.12 -2.00 1.51
C THR A 80 -7.14 -0.46 1.59
N VAL A 81 -6.07 0.16 2.06
CA VAL A 81 -5.96 1.63 2.14
C VAL A 81 -6.01 2.27 0.76
N LEU A 82 -5.33 1.70 -0.24
CA LEU A 82 -5.38 2.18 -1.63
C LEU A 82 -6.79 2.03 -2.22
N ALA A 83 -7.47 0.91 -1.97
CA ALA A 83 -8.85 0.71 -2.40
C ALA A 83 -9.81 1.72 -1.77
N LEU A 84 -9.67 1.98 -0.47
CA LEU A 84 -10.42 3.05 0.22
C LEU A 84 -10.11 4.42 -0.36
N GLY A 85 -8.85 4.70 -0.71
CA GLY A 85 -8.44 5.92 -1.39
C GLY A 85 -9.16 6.12 -2.72
N VAL A 86 -9.27 5.07 -3.53
CA VAL A 86 -10.05 5.10 -4.78
C VAL A 86 -11.53 5.37 -4.52
N LEU A 87 -12.13 4.71 -3.53
CA LEU A 87 -13.54 4.95 -3.17
C LEU A 87 -13.78 6.38 -2.68
N ILE A 88 -12.85 6.94 -1.89
CA ILE A 88 -12.92 8.33 -1.43
C ILE A 88 -12.78 9.30 -2.62
N ALA A 89 -11.90 9.03 -3.58
CA ALA A 89 -11.74 9.89 -4.74
C ALA A 89 -13.01 9.91 -5.62
N LEU A 90 -13.69 8.78 -5.76
CA LEU A 90 -14.91 8.65 -6.58
C LEU A 90 -16.18 9.14 -5.87
N ALA A 91 -16.29 8.93 -4.56
CA ALA A 91 -17.54 9.12 -3.81
C ALA A 91 -17.40 10.03 -2.59
N GLY A 92 -16.22 10.57 -2.28
CA GLY A 92 -15.95 11.29 -1.04
C GLY A 92 -16.78 12.56 -0.84
N GLY A 93 -17.18 13.21 -1.93
CA GLY A 93 -18.08 14.37 -1.90
C GLY A 93 -19.55 14.02 -1.61
N GLN A 94 -19.92 12.74 -1.60
CA GLN A 94 -21.26 12.29 -1.28
C GLN A 94 -21.47 12.24 0.23
N THR A 95 -22.74 12.33 0.66
CA THR A 95 -23.15 12.21 2.06
C THR A 95 -24.20 11.10 2.21
N ILE A 96 -24.16 10.41 3.35
CA ILE A 96 -25.16 9.43 3.77
C ILE A 96 -25.75 9.96 5.08
N GLY A 97 -26.94 10.55 5.01
CA GLY A 97 -27.51 11.30 6.14
C GLY A 97 -26.65 12.52 6.47
N SER A 98 -26.16 12.63 7.71
CA SER A 98 -25.28 13.71 8.17
C SER A 98 -23.78 13.41 8.06
N ILE A 99 -23.40 12.23 7.55
CA ILE A 99 -22.01 11.76 7.52
C ILE A 99 -21.49 11.77 6.08
N SER A 100 -20.30 12.36 5.85
CA SER A 100 -19.67 12.31 4.54
C SER A 100 -18.99 10.97 4.28
N VAL A 101 -19.03 10.51 3.02
CA VAL A 101 -18.33 9.29 2.60
C VAL A 101 -16.82 9.43 2.81
N GLN A 102 -16.27 10.63 2.63
CA GLN A 102 -14.87 10.92 2.94
C GLN A 102 -14.53 10.65 4.42
N SER A 103 -15.34 11.12 5.37
CA SER A 103 -15.11 10.89 6.80
C SER A 103 -15.15 9.41 7.15
N VAL A 104 -16.11 8.66 6.58
CA VAL A 104 -16.19 7.19 6.76
C VAL A 104 -14.94 6.52 6.19
N GLY A 105 -14.57 6.83 4.95
CA GLY A 105 -13.42 6.23 4.27
C GLY A 105 -12.10 6.48 5.00
N LEU A 106 -11.86 7.72 5.46
CA LEU A 106 -10.68 8.05 6.25
C LEU A 106 -10.66 7.34 7.60
N THR A 107 -11.81 7.22 8.26
CA THR A 107 -11.94 6.47 9.53
C THR A 107 -11.61 4.99 9.31
N LEU A 108 -12.14 4.37 8.25
CA LEU A 108 -11.83 2.98 7.90
C LEU A 108 -10.34 2.80 7.57
N ALA A 109 -9.72 3.73 6.84
CA ALA A 109 -8.30 3.66 6.53
C ALA A 109 -7.44 3.73 7.80
N ALA A 110 -7.80 4.61 8.75
CA ALA A 110 -7.15 4.69 10.05
C ALA A 110 -7.32 3.39 10.86
N LEU A 111 -8.52 2.81 10.86
CA LEU A 111 -8.81 1.53 11.51
C LEU A 111 -7.98 0.39 10.91
N VAL A 112 -7.83 0.32 9.59
CA VAL A 112 -6.96 -0.66 8.92
C VAL A 112 -5.52 -0.52 9.40
N GLY A 113 -5.01 0.70 9.50
CA GLY A 113 -3.68 0.96 10.04
C GLY A 113 -3.53 0.49 11.49
N LEU A 114 -4.51 0.80 12.35
CA LEU A 114 -4.52 0.34 13.74
C LEU A 114 -4.58 -1.19 13.85
N ILE A 115 -5.44 -1.85 13.07
CA ILE A 115 -5.54 -3.31 13.04
C ILE A 115 -4.20 -3.92 12.61
N TYR A 116 -3.58 -3.40 11.55
CA TYR A 116 -2.26 -3.84 11.10
C TYR A 116 -1.21 -3.74 12.23
N LEU A 117 -1.13 -2.58 12.90
CA LEU A 117 -0.20 -2.38 14.01
C LEU A 117 -0.42 -3.36 15.16
N VAL A 118 -1.68 -3.62 15.53
CA VAL A 118 -2.02 -4.60 16.57
C VAL A 118 -1.61 -6.02 16.15
N LEU A 119 -1.83 -6.39 14.89
CA LEU A 119 -1.44 -7.70 14.37
C LEU A 119 0.08 -7.89 14.38
N GLU A 120 0.85 -6.90 13.93
CA GLU A 120 2.32 -6.96 13.96
C GLU A 120 2.85 -6.96 15.40
N ALA A 121 2.29 -6.13 16.29
CA ALA A 121 2.69 -6.13 17.69
C ALA A 121 2.46 -7.50 18.34
N ARG A 122 1.26 -8.10 18.14
CA ARG A 122 0.94 -9.43 18.66
C ARG A 122 1.86 -10.51 18.09
N ALA A 123 2.17 -10.45 16.79
CA ALA A 123 3.09 -11.39 16.16
C ALA A 123 4.51 -11.25 16.73
N GLY A 124 4.99 -10.02 16.88
CA GLY A 124 6.30 -9.72 17.49
C GLY A 124 6.39 -10.24 18.94
N TYR A 125 5.39 -9.94 19.76
CA TYR A 125 5.33 -10.45 21.15
C TYR A 125 5.39 -11.97 21.19
N ARG A 126 4.60 -12.66 20.36
CA ARG A 126 4.59 -14.13 20.33
C ARG A 126 5.91 -14.73 19.89
N GLY A 127 6.56 -14.14 18.89
CA GLY A 127 7.88 -14.58 18.43
C GLY A 127 8.92 -14.56 19.54
N THR A 128 8.91 -13.52 20.38
CA THR A 128 9.85 -13.40 21.52
C THR A 128 9.65 -14.49 22.58
N TYR A 129 8.40 -14.90 22.86
CA TYR A 129 8.10 -15.90 23.90
C TYR A 129 8.06 -17.35 23.38
N SER A 130 8.09 -17.58 22.08
CA SER A 130 8.19 -18.93 21.50
C SER A 130 9.63 -19.46 21.39
N GLU A 131 10.63 -18.61 21.61
CA GLU A 131 12.06 -18.97 21.58
C GLU A 131 12.64 -19.36 22.95
N THR A 132 11.81 -19.47 23.99
CA THR A 132 12.15 -20.00 25.33
C THR A 132 11.52 -21.36 25.56
#